data_AF-A0A419I2H4-F1
#
_entry.id   AF-A0A419I2H4-F1
#
_cell.length_a   1.000
_cell.length_b   1.000
_cell.length_c   1.000
_cell.angle_alpha   90.00
_cell.angle_beta   90.00
_cell.angle_gamma   90.00
#
_symmetry.space_group_name_H-M   'P 1'
#
loop_
_entity.id
_entity.type
_entity.pdbx_description
1 polymer ?
#
loop_
_entity_poly.entity_id
_entity_poly.type
_entity_poly.pdbx_seq_one_letter_code
_entity_poly.pdbx_strand_id
1 'polypeptide(L)'
;MGNDQSGHSSGDQRANGRAGYLGPEEQAERDRQDKQYNEAMNSTGARIYQERAAEDAKVNAAAAGGRFVMDVDAMKSLLPDWQGIADKLADMIPTAQQMRNISQPAADPGSTIQKQAADRHADAYIGSLTQQQAYAQGYADRLKQAIAKYEQQDQMNVGRLGRQG
;
A
#
# COMPACT_ATOMS: atom_id res chain seq x y z
N MET A 1 39.01 -4.56 34.87
CA MET A 1 39.18 -3.29 34.15
C MET A 1 39.26 -3.62 32.66
N GLY A 2 38.44 -2.95 31.83
CA GLY A 2 38.46 -2.91 30.35
C GLY A 2 37.93 -4.18 29.66
N ASN A 3 36.79 -4.21 28.95
CA ASN A 3 36.44 -3.53 27.66
C ASN A 3 37.54 -3.72 26.60
N ASP A 4 37.30 -4.01 25.33
CA ASP A 4 36.12 -4.03 24.46
C ASP A 4 36.61 -4.63 23.11
N GLN A 5 35.69 -5.19 22.31
CA GLN A 5 35.57 -5.06 20.83
C GLN A 5 36.82 -5.39 19.95
N SER A 6 36.76 -5.84 18.70
CA SER A 6 35.72 -6.13 17.72
C SER A 6 36.50 -6.74 16.54
N GLY A 7 35.99 -7.81 15.95
CA GLY A 7 36.56 -8.42 14.74
C GLY A 7 35.42 -8.67 13.77
N HIS A 8 35.19 -7.68 12.91
CA HIS A 8 34.15 -7.66 11.89
C HIS A 8 34.27 -8.88 10.96
N SER A 9 33.24 -9.73 10.95
CA SER A 9 32.99 -10.65 9.84
C SER A 9 31.90 -10.05 8.97
N SER A 10 32.24 -9.90 7.70
CA SER A 10 31.42 -9.46 6.58
C SER A 10 30.02 -10.09 6.59
N GLY A 11 29.00 -9.24 6.56
CA GLY A 11 27.62 -9.61 6.28
C GLY A 11 27.15 -8.86 5.04
N ASP A 12 27.30 -9.51 3.88
CA ASP A 12 26.40 -9.26 2.76
C ASP A 12 24.95 -9.48 3.20
N GLN A 13 24.03 -8.79 2.50
CA GLN A 13 22.60 -9.11 2.33
C GLN A 13 21.59 -8.18 3.01
N ARG A 14 20.99 -7.35 2.14
CA ARG A 14 19.53 -7.16 1.89
C ARG A 14 19.04 -5.73 2.09
N ALA A 15 18.91 -5.07 0.93
CA ALA A 15 17.71 -4.42 0.42
C ALA A 15 16.77 -3.68 1.39
N ASN A 16 16.45 -2.45 0.96
CA ASN A 16 15.14 -1.81 1.01
C ASN A 16 14.73 -1.07 2.30
N GLY A 17 14.71 0.25 2.18
CA GLY A 17 14.00 1.17 3.08
C GLY A 17 13.72 2.49 2.36
N ARG A 18 12.91 2.41 1.30
CA ARG A 18 12.45 3.53 0.47
C ARG A 18 11.63 4.51 1.32
N ALA A 19 11.84 5.80 1.11
CA ALA A 19 11.10 6.88 1.77
C ALA A 19 9.59 6.63 1.83
N GLY A 20 9.01 6.72 3.04
CA GLY A 20 7.60 7.02 3.30
C GLY A 20 6.56 5.93 3.03
N TYR A 21 6.89 4.81 2.39
CA TYR A 21 5.94 3.70 2.17
C TYR A 21 6.28 2.50 3.04
N LEU A 22 5.52 2.33 4.11
CA LEU A 22 5.45 1.09 4.90
C LEU A 22 4.58 0.09 4.15
N GLY A 23 5.04 -1.16 4.01
CA GLY A 23 4.23 -2.22 3.41
C GLY A 23 2.98 -2.51 4.26
N PRO A 24 1.87 -3.02 3.68
CA PRO A 24 0.65 -3.33 4.43
C PRO A 24 0.89 -4.31 5.59
N GLU A 25 1.82 -5.26 5.41
CA GLU A 25 2.20 -6.21 6.45
C GLU A 25 2.99 -5.53 7.58
N GLU A 26 3.89 -4.60 7.24
CA GLU A 26 4.69 -3.84 8.21
C GLU A 26 3.82 -2.85 9.00
N GLN A 27 2.81 -2.27 8.36
CA GLN A 27 1.84 -1.40 9.03
C GLN A 27 0.94 -2.20 10.00
N ALA A 28 0.49 -3.40 9.60
CA ALA A 28 -0.29 -4.27 10.46
C ALA A 28 0.51 -4.81 11.67
N GLU A 29 1.83 -4.94 11.54
CA GLU A 29 2.72 -5.34 12.63
C GLU A 29 2.96 -4.18 13.62
N ARG A 30 3.12 -2.95 13.10
CA ARG A 30 3.18 -1.74 13.92
C ARG A 30 1.90 -1.50 14.71
N ASP A 31 0.74 -1.61 14.05
CA ASP A 31 -0.56 -1.45 14.70
C ASP A 31 -0.80 -2.49 15.81
N ARG A 32 -0.25 -3.71 15.67
CA ARG A 32 -0.30 -4.75 16.70
C ARG A 32 0.62 -4.43 17.87
N GLN A 33 1.84 -3.99 17.61
CA GLN A 33 2.75 -3.54 18.67
C GLN A 33 2.15 -2.36 19.43
N ASP A 34 1.61 -1.37 18.73
CA ASP A 34 1.03 -0.17 19.35
C ASP A 34 -0.15 -0.52 20.25
N LYS A 35 -1.03 -1.45 19.84
CA LYS A 35 -2.11 -1.97 20.69
C LYS A 35 -1.58 -2.66 21.94
N GLN A 36 -0.56 -3.52 21.81
CA GLN A 36 0.06 -4.20 22.95
C GLN A 36 0.73 -3.21 23.92
N TYR A 37 1.36 -2.15 23.42
CA TYR A 37 2.00 -1.14 24.26
C TYR A 37 1.00 -0.20 24.94
N ASN A 38 -0.11 0.13 24.27
CA ASN A 38 -1.17 0.97 24.82
C ASN A 38 -1.96 0.22 25.92
N GLU A 39 -2.14 -1.10 25.77
CA GLU A 39 -2.75 -1.97 26.80
C GLU A 39 -1.84 -2.18 28.02
N ALA A 40 -0.51 -2.11 27.85
CA ALA A 40 0.46 -2.36 28.93
C ALA A 40 0.85 -1.10 29.75
N MET A 41 0.37 0.11 29.40
CA MET A 41 0.65 1.40 30.08
C MET A 41 2.12 1.56 30.56
N ASN A 42 3.09 1.18 29.72
CA ASN A 42 4.51 1.21 30.09
C ASN A 42 5.11 2.60 29.79
N SER A 43 5.58 3.29 30.83
CA SER A 43 6.23 4.62 30.76
C SER A 43 7.49 4.66 29.87
N THR A 44 8.10 3.50 29.62
CA THR A 44 9.21 3.35 28.66
C THR A 44 8.72 3.46 27.21
N GLY A 45 7.50 3.01 26.92
CA GLY A 45 6.88 3.10 25.60
C GLY A 45 6.56 4.55 25.20
N ALA A 46 6.13 5.39 26.15
CA ALA A 46 5.83 6.80 25.91
C ALA A 46 7.04 7.59 25.36
N ARG A 47 8.25 7.24 25.79
CA ARG A 47 9.49 7.86 25.29
C ARG A 47 9.83 7.42 23.87
N ILE A 48 9.62 6.13 23.57
CA ILE A 48 9.77 5.57 22.22
C ILE A 48 8.78 6.22 21.24
N TYR A 49 7.55 6.50 21.68
CA TYR A 49 6.57 7.24 20.86
C TYR A 49 7.03 8.68 20.56
N GLN A 50 7.60 9.38 21.54
CA GLN A 50 8.11 10.75 21.33
C GLN A 50 9.33 10.79 20.42
N GLU A 51 10.24 9.82 20.56
CA GLU A 51 11.41 9.68 19.69
C GLU A 51 11.00 9.34 18.25
N ARG A 52 10.04 8.42 18.06
CA ARG A 52 9.49 8.09 16.73
C ARG A 52 8.74 9.26 16.09
N ALA A 53 7.92 9.99 16.84
CA ALA A 53 7.23 11.16 16.32
C ALA A 53 8.22 12.28 15.90
N ALA A 54 9.33 12.43 16.61
CA ALA A 54 10.40 13.36 16.25
C ALA A 54 11.20 12.89 15.03
N GLU A 55 11.42 11.58 14.88
CA GLU A 55 12.03 10.99 13.68
C GLU A 55 11.12 11.13 12.46
N ASP A 56 9.82 10.83 12.60
CA ASP A 56 8.82 11.02 11.53
C ASP A 56 8.71 12.50 11.15
N ALA A 57 8.76 13.42 12.12
CA ALA A 57 8.79 14.85 11.84
C ALA A 57 10.06 15.27 11.09
N LYS A 58 11.23 14.71 11.45
CA LYS A 58 12.50 14.94 10.73
C LYS A 58 12.50 14.34 9.33
N VAL A 59 11.95 13.14 9.15
CA VAL A 59 11.83 12.47 7.85
C VAL A 59 10.84 13.21 6.96
N ASN A 60 9.69 13.65 7.49
CA ASN A 60 8.74 14.47 6.76
C ASN A 60 9.31 15.87 6.43
N ALA A 61 10.09 16.47 7.33
CA ALA A 61 10.77 17.75 7.06
C ALA A 61 11.89 17.60 6.01
N ALA A 62 12.65 16.50 6.04
CA ALA A 62 13.65 16.17 5.03
C ALA A 62 13.00 15.84 3.67
N ALA A 63 11.85 15.18 3.66
CA ALA A 63 11.04 14.95 2.47
C ALA A 63 10.45 16.26 1.90
N ALA A 64 10.15 17.25 2.75
CA ALA A 64 9.67 18.56 2.34
C ALA A 64 10.78 19.50 1.81
N GLY A 65 12.05 19.26 2.15
CA GLY A 65 13.20 20.06 1.69
C GLY A 65 13.89 19.55 0.42
N GLY A 66 13.59 18.32 0.00
CA GLY A 66 14.04 17.77 -1.28
C GLY A 66 13.14 18.22 -2.41
N ARG A 67 13.73 18.76 -3.49
CA ARG A 67 13.02 19.10 -4.73
C ARG A 67 12.60 17.79 -5.42
N PHE A 68 11.56 17.14 -4.91
CA PHE A 68 10.89 16.04 -5.60
C PHE A 68 10.23 16.62 -6.85
N VAL A 69 10.97 16.64 -7.96
CA VAL A 69 10.37 16.80 -9.27
C VAL A 69 9.53 15.54 -9.46
N MET A 70 8.20 15.67 -9.29
CA MET A 70 7.31 14.57 -9.59
C MET A 70 7.39 14.36 -11.10
N ASP A 71 7.91 13.21 -11.52
CA ASP A 71 8.09 12.88 -12.93
C ASP A 71 6.71 12.60 -13.55
N VAL A 72 6.15 13.63 -14.18
CA VAL A 72 4.83 13.57 -14.83
C VAL A 72 4.83 12.56 -15.96
N ASP A 73 5.95 12.39 -16.67
CA ASP A 73 6.06 11.42 -17.75
C ASP A 73 6.04 9.99 -17.22
N ALA A 74 6.74 9.72 -16.11
CA ALA A 74 6.66 8.43 -15.42
C ALA A 74 5.26 8.16 -14.85
N MET A 75 4.57 9.17 -14.32
CA MET A 75 3.18 9.00 -13.88
C MET A 75 2.24 8.70 -15.05
N LYS A 76 2.41 9.39 -16.19
CA LYS A 76 1.63 9.17 -17.41
C LYS A 76 1.91 7.80 -18.02
N SER A 77 3.14 7.30 -17.94
CA SER A 77 3.48 5.97 -18.46
C SER A 77 2.89 4.84 -17.60
N LEU A 78 2.82 5.02 -16.28
CA LEU A 78 2.29 4.00 -15.35
C LEU A 78 0.76 3.98 -15.26
N LEU A 79 0.11 5.11 -15.54
CA LEU A 79 -1.34 5.23 -15.48
C LEU A 79 -2.09 4.15 -16.29
N PRO A 80 -1.79 3.91 -17.59
CA PRO A 80 -2.52 2.91 -18.37
C PRO A 80 -2.34 1.48 -17.83
N ASP A 81 -1.17 1.16 -17.25
CA ASP A 81 -0.92 -0.16 -16.67
C ASP A 81 -1.81 -0.41 -15.45
N TRP A 82 -1.88 0.56 -14.53
CA TRP A 82 -2.73 0.46 -13.34
C TRP A 82 -4.22 0.43 -13.69
N GLN A 83 -4.64 1.24 -14.66
CA GLN A 83 -6.01 1.20 -15.16
C GLN A 83 -6.32 -0.15 -15.81
N GLY A 84 -5.42 -0.67 -16.65
CA GLY A 84 -5.60 -1.97 -17.30
C GLY A 84 -5.64 -3.14 -16.31
N ILE A 85 -4.93 -3.06 -15.18
CA ILE A 85 -5.05 -4.04 -14.09
C ILE A 85 -6.43 -3.93 -13.42
N ALA A 86 -6.87 -2.72 -13.08
CA ALA A 86 -8.17 -2.49 -12.46
C ALA A 86 -9.31 -2.99 -13.35
N ASP A 87 -9.25 -2.71 -14.65
CA ASP A 87 -10.26 -3.12 -15.63
C ASP A 87 -10.32 -4.65 -15.77
N LYS A 88 -9.16 -5.32 -15.90
CA LYS A 88 -9.10 -6.79 -15.95
C LYS A 88 -9.68 -7.43 -14.70
N LEU A 89 -9.36 -6.89 -13.52
CA LEU A 89 -9.90 -7.41 -12.25
C LEU A 89 -11.41 -7.18 -12.18
N ALA A 90 -11.91 -6.03 -12.66
CA ALA A 90 -13.33 -5.75 -12.74
C ALA A 90 -14.07 -6.76 -13.62
N ASP A 91 -13.49 -7.13 -14.77
CA ASP A 91 -14.05 -8.15 -15.68
C ASP A 91 -14.03 -9.57 -15.08
N MET A 92 -13.06 -9.87 -14.22
CA MET A 92 -12.94 -11.18 -13.56
C MET A 92 -13.99 -11.38 -12.45
N ILE A 93 -14.44 -10.31 -11.79
CA ILE A 93 -15.38 -10.41 -10.66
C ILE A 93 -16.71 -11.08 -11.06
N PRO A 94 -17.42 -10.69 -12.14
CA PRO A 94 -18.63 -11.37 -12.59
C PRO A 94 -18.41 -12.86 -12.91
N THR A 95 -17.26 -13.19 -13.49
CA THR A 95 -16.91 -14.59 -13.78
C THR A 95 -16.71 -15.38 -12.48
N ALA A 96 -16.03 -14.79 -11.50
CA ALA A 96 -15.84 -15.41 -10.18
C ALA A 96 -17.16 -15.60 -9.41
N GLN A 97 -18.15 -14.70 -9.60
CA GLN A 97 -19.48 -14.86 -8.99
C GLN A 97 -20.19 -16.14 -9.44
N GLN A 98 -19.92 -16.62 -10.67
CA GLN A 98 -20.49 -17.87 -11.16
C GLN A 98 -20.02 -19.10 -10.38
N MET A 99 -18.89 -19.02 -9.67
CA MET A 99 -18.38 -20.11 -8.83
C MET A 99 -19.34 -20.50 -7.69
N ARG A 100 -20.21 -19.58 -7.26
CA ARG A 100 -21.26 -19.87 -6.25
C ARG A 100 -22.36 -20.78 -6.78
N ASN A 101 -22.51 -20.87 -8.09
CA ASN A 101 -23.61 -21.60 -8.74
C ASN A 101 -23.33 -23.10 -8.87
N ILE A 102 -22.20 -23.60 -8.37
CA ILE A 102 -21.88 -25.03 -8.37
C ILE A 102 -22.94 -25.77 -7.57
N SER A 103 -23.60 -26.73 -8.22
CA SER A 103 -24.62 -27.56 -7.60
C SER A 103 -24.00 -28.59 -6.67
N GLN A 104 -24.72 -28.96 -5.62
CA GLN A 104 -24.32 -30.07 -4.78
C GLN A 104 -24.40 -31.40 -5.57
N PRO A 105 -23.36 -32.26 -5.55
CA PRO A 105 -23.35 -33.49 -6.33
C PRO A 105 -24.40 -34.53 -5.92
N ALA A 106 -24.65 -34.67 -4.62
CA ALA A 106 -25.62 -35.60 -4.05
C ALA A 106 -26.13 -35.11 -2.69
N ALA A 107 -27.27 -35.60 -2.21
CA ALA A 107 -27.91 -35.16 -0.96
C ALA A 107 -27.27 -35.76 0.32
N ASP A 108 -26.04 -36.26 0.24
CA ASP A 108 -25.33 -36.82 1.39
C ASP A 108 -24.57 -35.74 2.21
N PRO A 109 -24.22 -36.02 3.47
CA PRO A 109 -23.50 -35.07 4.31
C PRO A 109 -22.13 -34.66 3.75
N GLY A 110 -21.41 -35.56 3.08
CA GLY A 110 -20.10 -35.27 2.50
C GLY A 110 -20.20 -34.26 1.35
N SER A 111 -21.13 -34.48 0.43
CA SER A 111 -21.44 -33.53 -0.65
C SER A 111 -21.88 -32.16 -0.12
N THR A 112 -22.60 -32.13 1.01
CA THR A 112 -23.04 -30.88 1.65
C THR A 112 -21.84 -30.08 2.15
N ILE A 113 -20.91 -30.73 2.85
CA ILE A 113 -19.68 -30.11 3.37
C ILE A 113 -18.80 -29.60 2.22
N GLN A 114 -18.65 -30.38 1.15
CA GLN A 114 -17.86 -29.98 -0.02
C GLN A 114 -18.45 -28.74 -0.71
N LYS A 115 -19.78 -28.71 -0.89
CA LYS A 115 -20.48 -27.53 -1.42
C LYS A 115 -20.25 -26.30 -0.56
N GLN A 116 -20.39 -26.42 0.77
CA GLN A 116 -20.12 -25.30 1.69
C GLN A 116 -18.66 -24.82 1.61
N ALA A 117 -17.70 -25.73 1.49
CA ALA A 117 -16.29 -25.38 1.33
C ALA A 117 -16.04 -24.65 0.00
N ALA A 118 -16.64 -25.12 -1.09
CA ALA A 118 -16.56 -24.47 -2.40
C ALA A 118 -17.16 -23.05 -2.37
N ASP A 119 -18.31 -22.87 -1.70
CA ASP A 119 -18.95 -21.56 -1.56
C ASP A 119 -18.09 -20.58 -0.76
N ARG A 120 -17.55 -21.02 0.37
CA ARG A 120 -16.62 -20.19 1.18
C ARG A 120 -15.37 -19.82 0.41
N HIS A 121 -14.84 -20.74 -0.39
CA HIS A 121 -13.68 -20.45 -1.23
C HIS A 121 -14.01 -19.45 -2.34
N ALA A 122 -15.17 -19.60 -2.99
CA ALA A 122 -15.66 -18.63 -3.97
C ALA A 122 -15.83 -17.23 -3.34
N ASP A 123 -16.41 -17.15 -2.14
CA ASP A 123 -16.55 -15.89 -1.39
C ASP A 123 -15.21 -15.23 -1.09
N ALA A 124 -14.23 -16.00 -0.59
CA ALA A 124 -12.89 -15.52 -0.30
C ALA A 124 -12.18 -15.02 -1.57
N TYR A 125 -12.30 -15.75 -2.67
CA TYR A 125 -11.69 -15.38 -3.95
C TYR A 125 -12.31 -14.09 -4.52
N ILE A 126 -13.64 -13.99 -4.53
CA ILE A 126 -14.36 -12.76 -4.96
C ILE A 126 -13.96 -11.58 -4.09
N GLY A 127 -13.87 -11.78 -2.76
CA GLY A 127 -13.41 -10.75 -1.83
C GLY A 127 -12.00 -10.26 -2.16
N SER A 128 -11.08 -11.18 -2.46
CA SER A 128 -9.71 -10.84 -2.85
C SER A 128 -9.66 -10.06 -4.17
N LEU A 129 -10.39 -10.49 -5.21
CA LEU A 129 -10.46 -9.76 -6.47
C LEU A 129 -10.99 -8.34 -6.30
N THR A 130 -12.04 -8.18 -5.48
CA THR A 130 -12.63 -6.87 -5.19
C THR A 130 -11.62 -5.94 -4.50
N GLN A 131 -10.88 -6.45 -3.52
CA GLN A 131 -9.84 -5.68 -2.83
C GLN A 131 -8.71 -5.26 -3.78
N GLN A 132 -8.24 -6.19 -4.62
CA GLN A 132 -7.18 -5.90 -5.60
C GLN A 132 -7.65 -4.88 -6.63
N GLN A 133 -8.89 -4.99 -7.11
CA GLN A 133 -9.47 -4.04 -8.06
C GLN A 133 -9.55 -2.64 -7.44
N ALA A 134 -10.07 -2.53 -6.22
CA ALA A 134 -10.18 -1.26 -5.51
C ALA A 134 -8.80 -0.61 -5.27
N TYR A 135 -7.79 -1.43 -4.94
CA TYR A 135 -6.42 -0.96 -4.79
C TYR A 135 -5.85 -0.41 -6.10
N ALA A 136 -5.95 -1.17 -7.19
CA ALA A 136 -5.45 -0.76 -8.50
C ALA A 136 -6.15 0.50 -9.01
N GLN A 137 -7.48 0.55 -8.89
CA GLN A 137 -8.28 1.71 -9.26
C GLN A 137 -7.89 2.94 -8.43
N GLY A 138 -7.74 2.79 -7.11
CA GLY A 138 -7.32 3.87 -6.23
C GLY A 138 -5.93 4.42 -6.58
N TYR A 139 -5.02 3.57 -7.04
CA TYR A 139 -3.70 4.01 -7.51
C TYR A 139 -3.81 4.79 -8.82
N ALA A 140 -4.57 4.29 -9.80
CA ALA A 140 -4.82 4.98 -11.06
C ALA A 140 -5.45 6.37 -10.82
N ASP A 141 -6.42 6.47 -9.90
CA ASP A 141 -7.08 7.74 -9.60
C ASP A 141 -6.15 8.75 -8.91
N ARG A 142 -5.26 8.28 -8.03
CA ARG A 142 -4.21 9.13 -7.44
C ARG A 142 -3.23 9.63 -8.49
N LEU A 143 -2.84 8.80 -9.45
CA LEU A 143 -1.99 9.22 -10.58
C LEU A 143 -2.70 10.29 -11.42
N LYS A 144 -3.98 10.10 -11.78
CA LYS A 144 -4.77 11.11 -12.51
C LYS A 144 -4.83 12.43 -11.76
N GLN A 145 -5.10 12.40 -10.45
CA GLN A 145 -5.15 13.60 -9.61
C GLN A 145 -3.78 14.31 -9.53
N ALA A 146 -2.70 13.55 -9.40
CA ALA A 146 -1.35 14.09 -9.33
C ALA A 146 -0.94 14.76 -10.66
N ILE A 147 -1.18 14.10 -11.79
CA ILE A 147 -0.95 14.63 -13.14
C ILE A 147 -1.74 15.94 -13.33
N ALA A 148 -3.04 15.93 -13.03
CA ALA A 148 -3.90 17.11 -13.19
C ALA A 148 -3.44 18.30 -12.34
N LYS A 149 -3.01 18.05 -11.09
CA LYS A 149 -2.46 19.11 -10.21
C LYS A 149 -1.18 19.71 -10.78
N TYR A 150 -0.29 18.86 -11.30
CA TYR A 150 0.96 19.33 -11.90
C TYR A 150 0.72 20.15 -13.16
N GLU A 151 -0.15 19.69 -14.07
CA GLU A 151 -0.47 20.42 -15.30
C GLU A 151 -1.13 21.78 -15.01
N GLN A 152 -1.98 21.86 -13.98
CA GLN A 152 -2.56 23.13 -13.54
C GLN A 152 -1.50 24.09 -12.97
N GLN A 153 -0.56 23.59 -12.16
CA GLN A 153 0.52 24.40 -11.60
C GLN A 153 1.44 24.95 -12.69
N ASP A 154 1.81 24.13 -13.67
CA ASP A 154 2.63 24.56 -14.81
C ASP A 154 1.93 25.65 -15.63
N GLN A 155 0.63 25.50 -15.92
CA GLN A 155 -0.15 26.53 -16.62
C GLN A 155 -0.19 27.86 -15.86
N MET A 156 -0.36 27.83 -14.54
CA MET A 156 -0.37 29.04 -13.71
C MET A 156 0.99 29.73 -13.66
N ASN A 157 2.08 28.96 -13.64
CA ASN A 157 3.44 29.49 -13.63
C ASN A 157 3.80 30.14 -14.98
N VAL A 158 3.47 29.47 -16.09
CA VAL A 158 3.67 30.01 -17.45
C VAL A 158 2.82 31.28 -17.67
N GLY A 159 1.57 31.29 -17.21
CA GLY A 159 0.66 32.44 -17.34
C GLY A 159 1.08 33.68 -16.53
N ARG A 160 1.82 33.51 -15.43
CA ARG A 160 2.37 34.63 -14.65
C ARG A 160 3.65 35.21 -15.27
N LEU A 161 4.53 34.36 -15.81
CA LEU A 161 5.74 34.78 -16.51
C LEU A 161 5.41 35.56 -17.79
N GLY A 162 4.40 35.13 -18.55
CA GLY A 162 3.97 35.81 -19.77
C GLY A 162 3.25 37.16 -19.56
N ARG A 163 2.93 37.53 -18.32
CA ARG A 163 2.25 38.81 -17.99
C ARG A 163 3.20 39.86 -17.41
N GLN A 164 4.49 39.52 -17.23
CA GLN A 164 5.54 40.39 -16.69
C GLN A 164 6.68 40.71 -17.69
N GLY A 165 6.59 40.21 -18.93
CA GLY A 165 7.47 40.62 -20.05
C GLY A 165 6.76 41.59 -20.97
#